data_AF-A0A841FS47-F1
#
_entry.id   AF-A0A841FS47-F1
#
_cell.length_a   1.000
_cell.length_b   1.000
_cell.length_c   1.000
_cell.angle_alpha   90.00
_cell.angle_beta   90.00
_cell.angle_gamma   90.00
#
_symmetry.space_group_name_H-M   'P 1'
#
loop_
_entity.id
_entity.type
_entity.pdbx_description
1 polymer ?
#
loop_
_entity_poly.entity_id
_entity_poly.type
_entity_poly.pdbx_seq_one_letter_code
_entity_poly.pdbx_strand_id
1 'polypeptide(L)'
;MEALPFVDPETATGETHRLLTAAHQALGVVPNLVKVMANSPAVLDGYVGVLSALSTEKTLPADVLERIALLVAQENRCDYGLSAHSFLGTKVAGLTEAEATRARHGKADTPRAATVLALARSVIRDHGAVTDEQLAGARRAGVSDGQIVEVIAFVALNAFTNYLANAARVAIDWPLVRHTDREEPLMDLVPLSDVSAENAAAWHAVVTASLAHDLPAEPRPTVEQVHGRLTAAGLDSRRLLWLATDPGGAVVGVAGLRLFTSAGQDHLAELEAHVDPGHRRFGVGSRLFDAAVSAATADRRRSLITAVTGDGPGDAFCAARGFRRVLSLDQLLLDVAHADDAEADNERTGYELATWTGTVPDELAEAFAAAKNAMNDMPTGDMDYGTQTWTADRVRAMAAVLADRGDQLLTTAAVGEGEMAGYTELVIRAGETRRAWQYDTVVVPAHRGHGLGLWMKAAMVRRLRAERPDIVEIETDNALDNTHMIAVNRRLGFRAYRRTHEYQLDLPTT
;
A
#
# COMPACT_ATOMS: atom_id res chain seq x y z
N MET A 1 -37.04 -0.57 4.01
CA MET A 1 -38.34 -0.68 4.70
C MET A 1 -38.18 -0.04 6.07
N GLU A 2 -38.90 1.05 6.32
CA GLU A 2 -38.87 1.79 7.59
C GLU A 2 -39.32 0.89 8.74
N ALA A 3 -38.70 1.02 9.92
CA ALA A 3 -39.01 0.17 11.07
C ALA A 3 -40.19 0.69 11.89
N LEU A 4 -40.45 2.01 11.85
CA LEU A 4 -41.53 2.68 12.55
C LEU A 4 -42.32 3.56 11.55
N PRO A 5 -43.65 3.70 11.72
CA PRO A 5 -44.48 4.47 10.80
C PRO A 5 -44.26 5.99 10.94
N PHE A 6 -44.55 6.74 9.89
CA PHE A 6 -44.57 8.21 9.94
C PHE A 6 -45.95 8.71 10.31
N VAL A 7 -46.02 9.71 11.18
CA VAL A 7 -47.26 10.48 11.38
C VAL A 7 -47.28 11.59 10.34
N ASP A 8 -48.33 11.60 9.51
CA ASP A 8 -48.54 12.63 8.51
C ASP A 8 -49.04 13.93 9.17
N PRO A 9 -48.32 15.06 9.03
CA PRO A 9 -48.73 16.35 9.58
C PRO A 9 -50.11 16.83 9.13
N GLU A 10 -50.54 16.48 7.91
CA GLU A 10 -51.82 16.94 7.35
C GLU A 10 -53.03 16.23 7.99
N THR A 11 -52.83 15.00 8.47
CA THR A 11 -53.90 14.19 9.05
C THR A 11 -53.79 14.04 10.57
N ALA A 12 -52.69 14.47 11.17
CA ALA A 12 -52.52 14.53 12.62
C ALA A 12 -53.59 15.44 13.27
N THR A 13 -54.06 15.07 14.45
CA THR A 13 -55.05 15.84 15.22
C THR A 13 -54.58 16.05 16.66
N GLY A 14 -55.25 16.97 17.37
CA GLY A 14 -54.97 17.23 18.78
C GLY A 14 -53.54 17.69 19.05
N GLU A 15 -52.94 17.16 20.11
CA GLU A 15 -51.62 17.57 20.59
C GLU A 15 -50.49 17.28 19.59
N THR A 16 -50.54 16.13 18.89
CA THR A 16 -49.54 15.78 17.88
C THR A 16 -49.50 16.79 16.74
N HIS A 17 -50.66 17.29 16.28
CA HIS A 17 -50.71 18.33 15.25
C HIS A 17 -50.06 19.62 15.74
N ARG A 18 -50.40 20.07 16.95
CA ARG A 18 -49.81 21.27 17.57
C ARG A 18 -48.29 21.19 17.63
N LEU A 19 -47.75 20.04 18.04
CA LEU A 19 -46.31 19.81 18.16
C LEU A 19 -45.62 19.74 16.79
N LEU A 20 -46.23 19.11 15.79
CA LEU A 20 -45.73 19.10 14.41
C LEU A 20 -45.71 20.50 13.79
N THR A 21 -46.73 21.33 14.06
CA THR A 21 -46.73 22.75 13.67
C THR A 21 -45.62 23.53 14.35
N ALA A 22 -45.39 23.32 15.65
CA ALA A 22 -44.29 23.97 16.38
C ALA A 22 -42.92 23.55 15.83
N ALA A 23 -42.73 22.26 15.53
CA ALA A 23 -41.51 21.77 14.88
C ALA A 23 -41.29 22.42 13.51
N HIS A 24 -42.35 22.55 12.70
CA HIS A 24 -42.28 23.25 11.41
C HIS A 24 -41.86 24.72 11.55
N GLN A 25 -42.40 25.43 12.56
CA GLN A 25 -42.03 26.82 12.82
C GLN A 25 -40.56 26.96 13.24
N ALA A 26 -40.04 26.01 14.02
CA ALA A 26 -38.66 26.04 14.49
C ALA A 26 -37.65 25.65 13.40
N LEU A 27 -37.98 24.67 12.56
CA LEU A 27 -37.05 24.07 11.58
C LEU A 27 -37.29 24.53 10.13
N GLY A 28 -38.39 25.22 9.85
CA GLY A 28 -38.83 25.60 8.49
C GLY A 28 -39.43 24.45 7.66
N VAL A 29 -39.18 23.19 8.05
CA VAL A 29 -39.73 21.97 7.46
C VAL A 29 -40.08 20.98 8.56
N VAL A 30 -40.84 19.92 8.26
CA VAL A 30 -41.05 18.78 9.17
C VAL A 30 -40.25 17.58 8.63
N PRO A 31 -39.02 17.35 9.11
CA PRO A 31 -38.21 16.23 8.64
C PRO A 31 -38.84 14.88 8.97
N ASN A 32 -38.49 13.84 8.22
CA ASN A 32 -38.97 12.48 8.44
C ASN A 32 -38.68 11.98 9.86
N LEU A 33 -37.55 12.36 10.46
CA LEU A 33 -37.27 12.02 11.85
C LEU A 33 -38.31 12.59 12.84
N VAL A 34 -38.80 13.81 12.59
CA VAL A 34 -39.84 14.46 13.40
C VAL A 34 -41.19 13.74 13.22
N LYS A 35 -41.51 13.30 11.99
CA LYS A 35 -42.69 12.49 11.71
C LYS A 35 -42.65 11.12 12.42
N VAL A 36 -41.47 10.55 12.62
CA VAL A 36 -41.29 9.33 13.44
C VAL A 36 -41.46 9.64 14.92
N MET A 37 -40.87 10.72 15.43
CA MET A 37 -41.02 11.12 16.84
C MET A 37 -42.49 11.36 17.22
N ALA A 38 -43.30 11.84 16.29
CA ALA A 38 -44.73 12.11 16.48
C ALA A 38 -45.57 10.88 16.87
N ASN A 39 -45.04 9.65 16.72
CA ASN A 39 -45.65 8.46 17.33
C ASN A 39 -45.73 8.53 18.87
N SER A 40 -44.92 9.38 19.50
CA SER A 40 -44.99 9.70 20.92
C SER A 40 -45.00 11.22 21.12
N PRO A 41 -46.18 11.83 21.37
CA PRO A 41 -46.28 13.27 21.61
C PRO A 41 -45.37 13.76 22.73
N ALA A 42 -45.16 12.96 23.77
CA ALA A 42 -44.25 13.29 24.87
C ALA A 42 -42.78 13.40 24.41
N VAL A 43 -42.34 12.53 23.51
CA VAL A 43 -40.99 12.58 22.94
C VAL A 43 -40.85 13.78 22.01
N LEU A 44 -41.84 14.02 21.16
CA LEU A 44 -41.84 15.16 20.23
C LEU A 44 -41.85 16.50 20.98
N ASP A 45 -42.66 16.65 22.02
CA ASP A 45 -42.70 17.85 22.87
C ASP A 45 -41.35 18.09 23.56
N GLY A 46 -40.77 17.05 24.17
CA GLY A 46 -39.45 17.14 24.79
C GLY A 46 -38.35 17.54 23.79
N TYR A 47 -38.35 16.96 22.59
CA TYR A 47 -37.40 17.31 21.53
C TYR A 47 -37.55 18.76 21.09
N VAL A 48 -38.77 19.21 20.78
CA VAL A 48 -39.04 20.59 20.36
C VAL A 48 -38.67 21.58 21.47
N GLY A 49 -38.97 21.27 22.72
CA GLY A 49 -38.60 22.10 23.87
C GLY A 49 -37.10 22.29 24.01
N VAL A 50 -36.33 21.19 24.00
CA VAL A 50 -34.86 21.25 24.09
C VAL A 50 -34.25 21.95 22.88
N LEU A 51 -34.72 21.63 21.67
CA LEU A 51 -34.25 22.28 20.44
C LEU A 51 -34.49 23.78 20.47
N SER A 52 -35.68 24.21 20.91
CA SER A 52 -36.03 25.63 20.97
C SER A 52 -35.15 26.37 21.96
N ALA A 53 -35.02 25.87 23.20
CA ALA A 53 -34.19 26.49 24.24
C ALA A 53 -32.73 26.60 23.81
N LEU A 54 -32.16 25.52 23.28
CA LEU A 54 -30.78 25.51 22.78
C LEU A 54 -30.59 26.32 21.50
N SER A 55 -31.65 26.66 20.76
CA SER A 55 -31.55 27.52 19.59
C SER A 55 -31.53 29.01 19.96
N THR A 56 -32.24 29.42 21.01
CA THR A 56 -32.40 30.83 21.38
C THR A 56 -31.44 31.31 22.48
N GLU A 57 -31.10 30.44 23.43
CA GLU A 57 -30.38 30.84 24.65
C GLU A 57 -28.91 30.40 24.67
N LYS A 58 -28.47 29.64 23.66
CA LYS A 58 -27.09 29.16 23.56
C LYS A 58 -26.05 30.29 23.50
N THR A 59 -24.86 30.00 24.01
CA THR A 59 -23.69 30.86 23.92
C THR A 59 -22.63 30.32 22.94
N LEU A 60 -22.72 29.05 22.54
CA LEU A 60 -21.91 28.49 21.46
C LEU A 60 -22.35 29.00 20.07
N PRO A 61 -21.39 29.36 19.19
CA PRO A 61 -21.67 29.70 17.80
C PRO A 61 -22.34 28.55 17.02
N ALA A 62 -23.21 28.88 16.07
CA ALA A 62 -23.96 27.91 15.29
C ALA A 62 -23.06 26.96 14.48
N ASP A 63 -21.95 27.45 13.92
CA ASP A 63 -20.99 26.64 13.18
C ASP A 63 -20.32 25.58 14.08
N VAL A 64 -20.00 25.93 15.34
CA VAL A 64 -19.45 24.98 16.31
C VAL A 64 -20.45 23.89 16.66
N LEU A 65 -21.74 24.22 16.77
CA LEU A 65 -22.78 23.24 17.05
C LEU A 65 -22.97 22.24 15.92
N GLU A 66 -22.98 22.69 14.67
CA GLU A 66 -23.04 21.80 13.52
C GLU A 66 -21.80 20.90 13.43
N ARG A 67 -20.61 21.41 13.79
CA ARG A 67 -19.41 20.57 13.89
C ARG A 67 -19.54 19.48 14.96
N ILE A 68 -20.13 19.79 16.13
CA ILE A 68 -20.43 18.78 17.16
C ILE A 68 -21.40 17.74 16.63
N ALA A 69 -22.47 18.16 15.96
CA ALA A 69 -23.48 17.26 15.41
C ALA A 69 -22.90 16.32 14.34
N LEU A 70 -22.07 16.83 13.43
CA LEU A 70 -21.34 16.05 12.42
C LEU A 70 -20.41 15.01 13.05
N LEU A 71 -19.65 15.41 14.08
CA LEU A 71 -18.79 14.51 14.83
C LEU A 71 -19.59 13.38 15.50
N VAL A 72 -20.67 13.73 16.20
CA VAL A 72 -21.51 12.75 16.92
C VAL A 72 -22.19 11.79 15.94
N ALA A 73 -22.69 12.30 14.81
CA ALA A 73 -23.29 11.48 13.76
C ALA A 73 -22.28 10.50 13.14
N GLN A 74 -21.02 10.93 12.94
CA GLN A 74 -19.96 10.05 12.47
C GLN A 74 -19.62 8.96 13.48
N GLU A 75 -19.45 9.29 14.77
CA GLU A 75 -19.16 8.32 15.83
C GLU A 75 -20.30 7.31 16.03
N ASN A 76 -21.56 7.77 15.93
CA ASN A 76 -22.75 6.92 16.01
C ASN A 76 -23.09 6.18 14.72
N ARG A 77 -22.33 6.38 13.63
CA ARG A 77 -22.58 5.77 12.31
C ARG A 77 -23.99 6.07 11.80
N CYS A 78 -24.42 7.31 11.91
CA CYS A 78 -25.77 7.74 11.54
C CYS A 78 -25.77 8.51 10.21
N ASP A 79 -26.14 7.84 9.12
CA ASP A 79 -26.22 8.47 7.79
C ASP A 79 -27.27 9.59 7.74
N TYR A 80 -28.42 9.41 8.41
CA TYR A 80 -29.44 10.46 8.49
C TYR A 80 -28.90 11.71 9.18
N GLY A 81 -28.21 11.55 10.33
CA GLY A 81 -27.59 12.64 11.07
C GLY A 81 -26.50 13.33 10.25
N LEU A 82 -25.64 12.56 9.59
CA LEU A 82 -24.60 13.12 8.72
C LEU A 82 -25.21 13.93 7.57
N SER A 83 -26.21 13.38 6.88
CA SER A 83 -26.89 14.06 5.80
C SER A 83 -27.54 15.37 6.24
N ALA A 84 -28.29 15.36 7.35
CA ALA A 84 -28.96 16.54 7.88
C ALA A 84 -27.96 17.62 8.30
N HIS A 85 -26.95 17.27 9.10
CA HIS A 85 -25.99 18.24 9.64
C HIS A 85 -24.92 18.68 8.61
N SER A 86 -24.68 17.90 7.55
CA SER A 86 -23.89 18.36 6.41
C SER A 86 -24.63 19.45 5.64
N PHE A 87 -25.94 19.27 5.43
CA PHE A 87 -26.77 20.29 4.80
C PHE A 87 -26.90 21.54 5.67
N LEU A 88 -27.25 21.40 6.95
CA LEU A 88 -27.40 22.53 7.87
C LEU A 88 -26.07 23.26 8.09
N GLY A 89 -24.98 22.51 8.31
CA GLY A 89 -23.63 23.05 8.43
C GLY A 89 -23.24 23.92 7.23
N THR A 90 -23.44 23.43 6.01
CA THR A 90 -22.98 24.12 4.79
C THR A 90 -23.94 25.19 4.27
N LYS A 91 -25.25 25.04 4.49
CA LYS A 91 -26.26 25.96 3.94
C LYS A 91 -26.77 26.99 4.94
N VAL A 92 -26.68 26.72 6.24
CA VAL A 92 -27.22 27.58 7.29
C VAL A 92 -26.12 28.13 8.19
N ALA A 93 -25.20 27.28 8.66
CA ALA A 93 -24.16 27.68 9.59
C ALA A 93 -22.87 28.22 8.94
N GLY A 94 -22.79 28.20 7.60
CA GLY A 94 -21.71 28.82 6.83
C GLY A 94 -20.41 28.00 6.74
N LEU A 95 -20.44 26.70 7.05
CA LEU A 95 -19.29 25.81 6.86
C LEU A 95 -19.03 25.57 5.36
N THR A 96 -17.76 25.52 4.97
CA THR A 96 -17.38 24.90 3.69
C THR A 96 -17.56 23.38 3.75
N GLU A 97 -17.69 22.73 2.58
CA GLU A 97 -17.75 21.26 2.51
C GLU A 97 -16.53 20.60 3.15
N ALA A 98 -15.34 21.19 2.96
CA ALA A 98 -14.10 20.73 3.55
C ALA A 98 -14.11 20.85 5.09
N GLU A 99 -14.67 21.92 5.63
CA GLU A 99 -14.81 22.09 7.09
C GLU A 99 -15.81 21.12 7.70
N ALA A 100 -16.96 20.91 7.05
CA ALA A 100 -17.97 19.93 7.48
C ALA A 100 -17.37 18.51 7.49
N THR A 101 -16.62 18.17 6.44
CA THR A 101 -15.86 16.91 6.32
C THR A 101 -14.86 16.77 7.48
N ARG A 102 -13.95 17.74 7.68
CA ARG A 102 -12.99 17.74 8.81
C ARG A 102 -13.66 17.59 10.18
N ALA A 103 -14.83 18.21 10.38
CA ALA A 103 -15.57 18.17 11.63
C ALA A 103 -16.06 16.77 12.02
N ARG A 104 -16.40 15.91 11.05
CA ARG A 104 -16.74 14.48 11.28
C ARG A 104 -15.62 13.76 12.05
N HIS A 105 -14.38 14.20 11.86
CA HIS A 105 -13.19 13.67 12.50
C HIS A 105 -12.68 14.55 13.65
N GLY A 106 -13.51 15.45 14.17
CA GLY A 106 -13.22 16.29 15.33
C GLY A 106 -12.08 17.29 15.07
N LYS A 107 -11.84 17.63 13.80
CA LYS A 107 -10.86 18.64 13.40
C LYS A 107 -11.57 19.97 13.13
N ALA A 108 -10.94 21.07 13.52
CA ALA A 108 -11.39 22.42 13.25
C ALA A 108 -10.19 23.36 13.12
N ASP A 109 -10.37 24.47 12.41
CA ASP A 109 -9.28 25.37 12.05
C ASP A 109 -8.92 26.36 13.17
N THR A 110 -9.82 26.54 14.15
CA THR A 110 -9.56 27.37 15.32
C THR A 110 -9.24 26.51 16.55
N PRO A 111 -8.25 26.88 17.38
CA PRO A 111 -7.91 26.14 18.60
C PRO A 111 -9.10 25.95 19.55
N ARG A 112 -9.99 26.96 19.63
CA ARG A 112 -11.19 26.90 20.47
C ARG A 112 -12.18 25.86 19.97
N ALA A 113 -12.51 25.86 18.67
CA ALA A 113 -13.42 24.86 18.10
C ALA A 113 -12.83 23.44 18.18
N ALA A 114 -11.53 23.28 17.95
CA ALA A 114 -10.85 22.00 18.10
C ALA A 114 -10.95 21.47 19.54
N THR A 115 -10.80 22.34 20.55
CA THR A 115 -10.95 21.95 21.96
C THR A 115 -12.38 21.55 22.29
N VAL A 116 -13.37 22.28 21.77
CA VAL A 116 -14.80 21.93 21.94
C VAL A 116 -15.09 20.56 21.32
N LEU A 117 -14.58 20.27 20.12
CA LEU A 117 -14.76 18.97 19.47
C LEU A 117 -14.03 17.84 20.20
N ALA A 118 -12.85 18.10 20.78
CA ALA A 118 -12.15 17.12 21.61
C ALA A 118 -12.94 16.76 22.88
N LEU A 119 -13.55 17.76 23.52
CA LEU A 119 -14.46 17.54 24.64
C LEU A 119 -15.70 16.73 24.19
N ALA A 120 -16.37 17.15 23.12
CA ALA A 120 -17.53 16.44 22.58
C ALA A 120 -17.22 14.98 22.23
N ARG A 121 -16.06 14.73 21.62
CA ARG A 121 -15.54 13.38 21.33
C ARG A 121 -15.39 12.54 22.60
N SER A 122 -14.86 13.13 23.66
CA SER A 122 -14.69 12.44 24.95
C SER A 122 -16.05 12.10 25.56
N VAL A 123 -16.99 13.05 25.54
CA VAL A 123 -18.37 12.82 26.02
C VAL A 123 -19.03 11.64 25.28
N ILE A 124 -18.95 11.59 23.94
CA ILE A 124 -19.61 10.52 23.19
C ILE A 124 -18.91 9.16 23.31
N ARG A 125 -17.57 9.12 23.27
CA ARG A 125 -16.81 7.86 23.33
C ARG A 125 -16.75 7.25 24.70
N ASP A 126 -16.60 8.08 25.72
CA ASP A 126 -16.46 7.65 27.11
C ASP A 126 -17.81 7.72 27.85
N HIS A 127 -18.92 7.86 27.11
CA HIS A 127 -20.29 7.87 27.64
C HIS A 127 -20.48 8.89 28.80
N GLY A 128 -19.89 10.07 28.65
CA GLY A 128 -19.95 11.16 29.62
C GLY A 128 -18.91 11.11 30.74
N ALA A 129 -18.07 10.07 30.81
CA ALA A 129 -16.99 9.95 31.79
C ALA A 129 -15.79 10.87 31.46
N VAL A 130 -16.02 12.17 31.41
CA VAL A 130 -15.00 13.20 31.16
C VAL A 130 -14.17 13.43 32.41
N THR A 131 -12.85 13.37 32.28
CA THR A 131 -11.89 13.59 33.38
C THR A 131 -11.75 15.06 33.75
N ASP A 132 -11.29 15.32 35.00
CA ASP A 132 -10.99 16.67 35.47
C ASP A 132 -9.97 17.39 34.58
N GLU A 133 -9.00 16.66 34.02
CA GLU A 133 -7.97 17.22 33.14
C GLU A 133 -8.57 17.65 31.79
N GLN A 134 -9.51 16.90 31.23
CA GLN A 134 -10.23 17.30 30.01
C GLN A 134 -11.08 18.55 30.24
N LEU A 135 -11.76 18.65 31.39
CA LEU A 135 -12.52 19.85 31.77
C LEU A 135 -11.61 21.05 32.01
N ALA A 136 -10.47 20.85 32.70
CA ALA A 136 -9.46 21.88 32.88
C ALA A 136 -8.86 22.34 31.55
N GLY A 137 -8.62 21.42 30.61
CA GLY A 137 -8.19 21.71 29.25
C GLY A 137 -9.16 22.63 28.50
N ALA A 138 -10.47 22.33 28.56
CA ALA A 138 -11.49 23.18 27.97
C ALA A 138 -11.50 24.60 28.56
N ARG A 139 -11.39 24.72 29.90
CA ARG A 139 -11.31 26.02 30.58
C ARG A 139 -10.09 26.82 30.18
N ARG A 140 -8.91 26.18 30.06
CA ARG A 140 -7.67 26.84 29.60
C ARG A 140 -7.81 27.38 28.17
N ALA A 141 -8.64 26.76 27.34
CA ALA A 141 -8.97 27.23 25.99
C ALA A 141 -10.07 28.32 25.95
N GLY A 142 -10.51 28.81 27.11
CA GLY A 142 -11.54 29.84 27.23
C GLY A 142 -12.97 29.34 27.01
N VAL A 143 -13.22 28.04 27.15
CA VAL A 143 -14.58 27.48 27.19
C VAL A 143 -15.12 27.63 28.60
N SER A 144 -16.22 28.38 28.75
CA SER A 144 -16.85 28.59 30.07
C SER A 144 -17.56 27.33 30.57
N ASP A 145 -17.83 27.22 31.87
CA ASP A 145 -18.59 26.09 32.42
C ASP A 145 -19.99 25.98 31.78
N GLY A 146 -20.64 27.11 31.47
CA GLY A 146 -21.90 27.13 30.73
C GLY A 146 -21.76 26.50 29.34
N GLN A 147 -20.70 26.84 28.61
CA GLN A 147 -20.41 26.25 27.30
C GLN A 147 -20.06 24.75 27.40
N ILE A 148 -19.38 24.31 28.45
CA ILE A 148 -19.13 22.88 28.71
C ILE A 148 -20.45 22.13 28.85
N VAL A 149 -21.40 22.67 29.63
CA VAL A 149 -22.74 22.09 29.80
C VAL A 149 -23.50 22.08 28.46
N GLU A 150 -23.42 23.16 27.68
CA GLU A 150 -23.99 23.21 26.33
C GLU A 150 -23.41 22.10 25.43
N VAL A 151 -22.09 21.89 25.41
CA VAL A 151 -21.45 20.80 24.63
C VAL A 151 -22.05 19.44 25.01
N ILE A 152 -22.15 19.15 26.30
CA ILE A 152 -22.72 17.88 26.79
C ILE A 152 -24.18 17.74 26.35
N ALA A 153 -24.97 18.80 26.49
CA ALA A 153 -26.37 18.81 26.08
C ALA A 153 -26.53 18.56 24.57
N PHE A 154 -25.71 19.19 23.73
CA PHE A 154 -25.73 18.99 22.28
C PHE A 154 -25.27 17.59 21.88
N VAL A 155 -24.28 17.01 22.58
CA VAL A 155 -23.88 15.62 22.35
C VAL A 155 -25.04 14.67 22.70
N ALA A 156 -25.69 14.86 23.84
CA ALA A 156 -26.82 14.03 24.26
C ALA A 156 -28.02 14.14 23.31
N LEU A 157 -28.36 15.36 22.88
CA LEU A 157 -29.43 15.60 21.92
C LEU A 157 -29.15 14.89 20.59
N ASN A 158 -27.94 15.03 20.04
CA ASN A 158 -27.56 14.39 18.79
C ASN A 158 -27.46 12.86 18.92
N ALA A 159 -26.97 12.34 20.05
CA ALA A 159 -26.97 10.90 20.29
C ALA A 159 -28.41 10.34 20.30
N PHE A 160 -29.33 11.02 20.97
CA PHE A 160 -30.75 10.65 20.97
C PHE A 160 -31.33 10.63 19.55
N THR A 161 -31.16 11.69 18.77
CA THR A 161 -31.70 11.76 17.40
C THR A 161 -31.05 10.73 16.47
N ASN A 162 -29.74 10.49 16.60
CA ASN A 162 -29.02 9.47 15.84
C ASN A 162 -29.52 8.05 16.15
N TYR A 163 -29.70 7.73 17.43
CA TYR A 163 -30.18 6.41 17.84
C TYR A 163 -31.59 6.15 17.35
N LEU A 164 -32.48 7.15 17.46
CA LEU A 164 -33.82 7.03 16.90
C LEU A 164 -33.77 6.85 15.38
N ALA A 165 -32.98 7.66 14.68
CA ALA A 165 -32.86 7.60 13.22
C ALA A 165 -32.37 6.23 12.73
N ASN A 166 -31.33 5.69 13.37
CA ASN A 166 -30.76 4.39 13.05
C ASN A 166 -31.73 3.24 13.39
N ALA A 167 -32.32 3.25 14.59
CA ALA A 167 -33.24 2.21 15.02
C ALA A 167 -34.52 2.17 14.17
N ALA A 168 -35.08 3.34 13.85
CA ALA A 168 -36.27 3.46 13.03
C ALA A 168 -36.00 3.28 11.53
N ARG A 169 -34.72 3.27 11.10
CA ARG A 169 -34.30 3.28 9.69
C ARG A 169 -35.01 4.37 8.89
N VAL A 170 -34.95 5.59 9.42
CA VAL A 170 -35.65 6.76 8.86
C VAL A 170 -35.15 7.03 7.45
N ALA A 171 -36.08 7.17 6.50
CA ALA A 171 -35.73 7.56 5.14
C ALA A 171 -35.12 8.96 5.11
N ILE A 172 -33.95 9.09 4.47
CA ILE A 172 -33.17 10.32 4.38
C ILE A 172 -33.85 11.29 3.40
N ASP A 173 -34.30 12.42 3.91
CA ASP A 173 -34.94 13.53 3.19
C ASP A 173 -33.98 14.71 2.93
N TRP A 174 -32.69 14.44 2.97
CA TRP A 174 -31.57 15.36 2.78
C TRP A 174 -30.60 14.83 1.72
N PRO A 175 -29.67 15.65 1.18
CA PRO A 175 -28.59 15.14 0.34
C PRO A 175 -27.80 14.03 1.06
N LEU A 176 -27.65 12.88 0.40
CA LEU A 176 -27.09 11.69 1.01
C LEU A 176 -25.59 11.85 1.30
N VAL A 177 -25.20 11.59 2.54
CA VAL A 177 -23.81 11.47 3.01
C VAL A 177 -23.75 10.22 3.86
N ARG A 178 -22.81 9.31 3.59
CA ARG A 178 -22.67 8.08 4.36
C ARG A 178 -21.52 8.16 5.34
N HIS A 179 -21.71 7.57 6.52
CA HIS A 179 -20.63 7.39 7.50
C HIS A 179 -19.50 6.50 6.97
N THR A 180 -19.81 5.65 5.98
CA THR A 180 -18.85 4.78 5.28
C THR A 180 -18.17 5.45 4.11
N ASP A 181 -18.61 6.64 3.69
CA ASP A 181 -17.90 7.40 2.67
C ASP A 181 -16.50 7.65 3.23
N ARG A 182 -15.54 6.90 2.72
CA ARG A 182 -14.16 6.91 3.18
C ARG A 182 -13.60 8.28 2.84
N GLU A 183 -13.33 9.08 3.85
CA GLU A 183 -12.36 10.15 3.67
C GLU A 183 -11.03 9.46 3.35
N GLU A 184 -10.54 9.64 2.12
CA GLU A 184 -9.12 9.45 1.88
C GLU A 184 -8.42 10.30 2.94
N PRO A 185 -7.47 9.73 3.71
CA PRO A 185 -6.64 10.56 4.57
C PRO A 185 -6.10 11.69 3.70
N LEU A 186 -6.07 12.91 4.25
CA LEU A 186 -5.28 14.03 3.70
C LEU A 186 -3.83 13.54 3.62
N MET A 187 -3.53 12.86 2.54
CA MET A 187 -2.23 12.34 2.16
C MET A 187 -2.01 12.89 0.77
N ASP A 188 -0.88 13.53 0.57
CA ASP A 188 -0.53 13.97 -0.77
C ASP A 188 0.29 12.87 -1.43
N LEU A 189 -0.09 12.53 -2.66
CA LEU A 189 0.73 11.69 -3.51
C LEU A 189 1.53 12.60 -4.43
N VAL A 190 2.84 12.63 -4.20
CA VAL A 190 3.77 13.45 -4.98
C VAL A 190 4.47 12.54 -5.99
N PRO A 191 4.16 12.65 -7.29
CA PRO A 191 4.94 11.97 -8.32
C PRO A 191 6.33 12.61 -8.41
N LEU A 192 7.37 11.78 -8.53
CA LEU A 192 8.73 12.27 -8.70
C LEU A 192 9.10 12.29 -10.18
N SER A 193 9.34 13.50 -10.71
CA SER A 193 9.91 13.69 -12.04
C SER A 193 11.44 13.60 -12.04
N ASP A 194 12.06 13.90 -10.90
CA ASP A 194 13.50 13.81 -10.64
C ASP A 194 13.71 13.38 -9.18
N VAL A 195 14.78 12.64 -8.92
CA VAL A 195 15.07 12.07 -7.59
C VAL A 195 16.22 12.85 -6.97
N SER A 196 15.88 13.82 -6.12
CA SER A 196 16.85 14.53 -5.30
C SER A 196 17.42 13.63 -4.19
N ALA A 197 18.54 14.05 -3.59
CA ALA A 197 19.09 13.38 -2.41
C ALA A 197 18.10 13.34 -1.23
N GLU A 198 17.25 14.35 -1.09
CA GLU A 198 16.18 14.40 -0.08
C GLU A 198 15.08 13.36 -0.36
N ASN A 199 14.65 13.25 -1.62
CA ASN A 199 13.68 12.23 -2.03
C ASN A 199 14.24 10.81 -1.78
N ALA A 200 15.51 10.58 -2.11
CA ALA A 200 16.17 9.31 -1.87
C ALA A 200 16.30 8.99 -0.37
N ALA A 201 16.60 9.98 0.47
CA ALA A 201 16.67 9.81 1.92
C ALA A 201 15.29 9.48 2.52
N ALA A 202 14.24 10.16 2.09
CA ALA A 202 12.87 9.89 2.51
C ALA A 202 12.40 8.49 2.07
N TRP A 203 12.70 8.10 0.83
CA TRP A 203 12.42 6.76 0.32
C TRP A 203 13.16 5.69 1.13
N HIS A 204 14.45 5.91 1.38
CA HIS A 204 15.27 5.02 2.20
C HIS A 204 14.69 4.85 3.61
N ALA A 205 14.22 5.92 4.25
CA ALA A 205 13.63 5.85 5.58
C ALA A 205 12.39 4.93 5.61
N VAL A 206 11.47 5.08 4.66
CA VAL A 206 10.27 4.22 4.57
C VAL A 206 10.63 2.76 4.27
N VAL A 207 11.51 2.52 3.30
CA VAL A 207 11.94 1.16 2.94
C VAL A 207 12.61 0.47 4.13
N THR A 208 13.53 1.15 4.80
CA THR A 208 14.24 0.63 5.97
C THR A 208 13.30 0.35 7.14
N ALA A 209 12.36 1.25 7.44
CA ALA A 209 11.35 1.02 8.49
C ALA A 209 10.45 -0.19 8.16
N SER A 210 10.01 -0.30 6.91
CA SER A 210 9.18 -1.41 6.45
C SER A 210 9.92 -2.75 6.53
N LEU A 211 11.16 -2.81 6.00
CA LEU A 211 12.00 -4.01 6.03
C LEU A 211 12.40 -4.40 7.45
N ALA A 212 12.76 -3.45 8.32
CA ALA A 212 13.11 -3.74 9.70
C ALA A 212 11.94 -4.37 10.48
N HIS A 213 10.71 -4.01 10.13
CA HIS A 213 9.51 -4.56 10.75
C HIS A 213 9.12 -5.93 10.17
N ASP A 214 9.10 -6.07 8.84
CA ASP A 214 8.60 -7.28 8.18
C ASP A 214 9.67 -8.38 8.04
N LEU A 215 10.94 -7.98 7.90
CA LEU A 215 12.08 -8.84 7.59
C LEU A 215 13.30 -8.44 8.45
N PRO A 216 13.23 -8.54 9.78
CA PRO A 216 14.25 -8.01 10.71
C PRO A 216 15.65 -8.61 10.51
N ALA A 217 15.73 -9.83 9.97
CA ALA A 217 16.99 -10.50 9.67
C ALA A 217 17.66 -10.01 8.37
N GLU A 218 16.91 -9.36 7.47
CA GLU A 218 17.42 -8.98 6.15
C GLU A 218 18.26 -7.70 6.22
N PRO A 219 19.40 -7.63 5.52
CA PRO A 219 20.21 -6.40 5.47
C PRO A 219 19.38 -5.25 4.91
N ARG A 220 19.56 -4.07 5.49
CA ARG A 220 18.87 -2.85 5.03
C ARG A 220 19.76 -2.16 3.99
N PRO A 221 19.19 -1.64 2.88
CA PRO A 221 19.97 -0.92 1.89
C PRO A 221 20.48 0.40 2.49
N THR A 222 21.63 0.89 2.03
CA THR A 222 22.08 2.25 2.37
C THR A 222 21.30 3.29 1.56
N VAL A 223 21.39 4.56 1.97
CA VAL A 223 20.76 5.66 1.22
C VAL A 223 21.36 5.81 -0.18
N GLU A 224 22.66 5.57 -0.35
CA GLU A 224 23.34 5.60 -1.65
C GLU A 224 22.82 4.49 -2.57
N GLN A 225 22.61 3.29 -2.04
CA GLN A 225 22.05 2.17 -2.79
C GLN A 225 20.60 2.47 -3.23
N VAL A 226 19.79 3.04 -2.34
CA VAL A 226 18.43 3.47 -2.69
C VAL A 226 18.47 4.56 -3.76
N HIS A 227 19.32 5.57 -3.60
CA HIS A 227 19.46 6.66 -4.55
C HIS A 227 19.86 6.15 -5.94
N GLY A 228 20.91 5.33 -6.04
CA GLY A 228 21.37 4.75 -7.31
C GLY A 228 20.29 3.90 -7.99
N ARG A 229 19.52 3.13 -7.22
CA ARG A 229 18.40 2.35 -7.77
C ARG A 229 17.28 3.21 -8.33
N LEU A 230 17.01 4.37 -7.72
CA LEU A 230 15.94 5.28 -8.13
C LEU A 230 16.33 6.14 -9.34
N THR A 231 17.61 6.44 -9.52
CA THR A 231 18.11 7.30 -10.63
C THR A 231 18.67 6.52 -11.81
N ALA A 232 19.08 5.26 -11.63
CA ALA A 232 19.63 4.47 -12.72
C ALA A 232 18.57 4.16 -13.79
N ALA A 233 18.91 4.48 -15.04
CA ALA A 233 18.12 4.04 -16.19
C ALA A 233 18.02 2.50 -16.19
N GLY A 234 16.82 1.99 -16.49
CA GLY A 234 16.62 0.57 -16.72
C GLY A 234 16.89 0.24 -18.19
N LEU A 235 17.49 -0.93 -18.45
CA LEU A 235 17.42 -1.50 -19.80
C LEU A 235 15.95 -1.85 -20.08
N ASP A 236 15.44 -1.38 -21.22
CA ASP A 236 14.09 -1.64 -21.71
C ASP A 236 12.97 -1.47 -20.69
N SER A 237 13.08 -0.44 -19.86
CA SER A 237 12.01 -0.06 -18.95
C SER A 237 12.12 1.39 -18.53
N ARG A 238 10.98 1.97 -18.18
CA ARG A 238 10.88 3.27 -17.53
C ARG A 238 10.25 3.11 -16.16
N ARG A 239 10.63 3.96 -15.20
CA ARG A 239 10.04 3.95 -13.85
C ARG A 239 9.20 5.20 -13.62
N LEU A 240 8.09 5.03 -12.93
CA LEU A 240 7.31 6.09 -12.32
C LEU A 240 7.41 5.91 -10.80
N LEU A 241 7.58 7.00 -10.06
CA LEU A 241 7.85 6.98 -8.63
C LEU A 241 6.89 7.93 -7.91
N TRP A 242 6.41 7.52 -6.73
CA TRP A 242 5.54 8.33 -5.89
C TRP A 242 5.99 8.30 -4.43
N LEU A 243 5.88 9.45 -3.77
CA LEU A 243 5.92 9.57 -2.32
C LEU A 243 4.49 9.82 -1.80
N ALA A 244 4.12 9.17 -0.71
CA ALA A 244 2.92 9.48 0.06
C ALA A 244 3.32 10.24 1.31
N THR A 245 2.85 11.48 1.45
CA THR A 245 3.09 12.32 2.62
C THR A 245 1.86 12.36 3.52
N ASP A 246 2.07 12.38 4.83
CA ASP A 246 1.01 12.60 5.81
C ASP A 246 0.66 14.12 5.92
N PRO A 247 -0.38 14.50 6.68
CA PRO A 247 -0.73 15.91 6.88
C PRO A 247 0.37 16.76 7.56
N GLY A 248 1.33 16.12 8.23
CA GLY A 248 2.48 16.76 8.85
C GLY A 248 3.65 16.98 7.89
N GLY A 249 3.54 16.51 6.64
CA GLY A 249 4.58 16.58 5.62
C GLY A 249 5.60 15.44 5.68
N ALA A 250 5.42 14.45 6.56
CA ALA A 250 6.32 13.30 6.64
C ALA A 250 6.00 12.30 5.53
N VAL A 251 7.03 11.76 4.86
CA VAL A 251 6.86 10.68 3.88
C VAL A 251 6.60 9.37 4.62
N VAL A 252 5.42 8.79 4.43
CA VAL A 252 4.92 7.59 5.13
C VAL A 252 4.69 6.40 4.21
N GLY A 253 4.86 6.59 2.90
CA GLY A 253 4.77 5.53 1.91
C GLY A 253 5.50 5.89 0.63
N VAL A 254 5.93 4.87 -0.10
CA VAL A 254 6.58 5.02 -1.40
C VAL A 254 6.14 3.92 -2.36
N ALA A 255 6.04 4.25 -3.65
CA ALA A 255 5.78 3.26 -4.69
C ALA A 255 6.57 3.55 -5.95
N GLY A 256 7.08 2.49 -6.57
CA GLY A 256 7.72 2.50 -7.87
C GLY A 256 6.96 1.58 -8.82
N LEU A 257 6.61 2.10 -9.99
CA LEU A 257 6.02 1.33 -11.08
C LEU A 257 7.03 1.23 -12.20
N ARG A 258 7.49 0.02 -12.49
CA ARG A 258 8.32 -0.29 -13.64
C ARG A 258 7.43 -0.65 -14.82
N LEU A 259 7.66 0.02 -15.94
CA LEU A 259 6.93 -0.16 -17.19
C LEU A 259 7.89 -0.72 -18.22
N PHE A 260 7.70 -1.98 -18.59
CA PHE A 260 8.60 -2.69 -19.51
C PHE A 260 8.44 -2.14 -20.94
N THR A 261 9.51 -2.11 -21.72
CA THR A 261 9.47 -1.65 -23.13
C THR A 261 10.03 -2.68 -24.09
N SER A 262 10.47 -3.83 -23.58
CA SER A 262 10.89 -4.97 -24.42
C SER A 262 9.70 -5.49 -25.22
N ALA A 263 9.93 -5.82 -26.50
CA ALA A 263 8.97 -6.57 -27.30
C ALA A 263 8.63 -7.88 -26.57
N GLY A 264 7.33 -8.20 -26.45
CA GLY A 264 6.85 -9.36 -25.70
C GLY A 264 6.49 -9.06 -24.24
N GLN A 265 6.93 -7.93 -23.68
CA GLN A 265 6.64 -7.51 -22.29
C GLN A 265 5.97 -6.13 -22.20
N ASP A 266 5.65 -5.51 -23.33
CA ASP A 266 4.97 -4.21 -23.42
C ASP A 266 3.56 -4.20 -22.79
N HIS A 267 2.97 -5.36 -22.54
CA HIS A 267 1.70 -5.48 -21.83
C HIS A 267 1.87 -5.44 -20.29
N LEU A 268 3.09 -5.58 -19.77
CA LEU A 268 3.40 -5.82 -18.36
C LEU A 268 3.88 -4.55 -17.64
N ALA A 269 3.53 -4.44 -16.37
CA ALA A 269 4.10 -3.50 -15.41
C ALA A 269 4.39 -4.20 -14.08
N GLU A 270 5.37 -3.71 -13.33
CA GLU A 270 5.77 -4.26 -12.03
C GLU A 270 5.69 -3.18 -10.95
N LEU A 271 5.01 -3.48 -9.84
CA LEU A 271 4.83 -2.60 -8.69
C LEU A 271 5.73 -3.02 -7.52
N GLU A 272 6.54 -2.09 -7.04
CA GLU A 272 7.20 -2.12 -5.73
C GLU A 272 6.53 -1.05 -4.84
N ALA A 273 6.09 -1.41 -3.63
CA ALA A 273 5.51 -0.45 -2.70
C ALA A 273 5.87 -0.75 -1.25
N HIS A 274 6.20 0.29 -0.48
CA HIS A 274 6.48 0.22 0.95
C HIS A 274 5.64 1.26 1.70
N VAL A 275 5.17 0.89 2.89
CA VAL A 275 4.42 1.76 3.79
C VAL A 275 5.04 1.65 5.17
N ASP A 276 5.31 2.81 5.78
CA ASP A 276 5.76 2.89 7.16
C ASP A 276 4.85 2.05 8.07
N PRO A 277 5.39 1.16 8.93
CA PRO A 277 4.58 0.28 9.76
C PRO A 277 3.53 0.99 10.63
N GLY A 278 3.84 2.19 11.15
CA GLY A 278 2.93 3.00 11.97
C GLY A 278 1.78 3.62 11.18
N HIS A 279 1.90 3.69 9.85
CA HIS A 279 0.91 4.29 8.95
C HIS A 279 0.17 3.25 8.09
N ARG A 280 0.35 1.96 8.39
CA ARG A 280 -0.43 0.87 7.77
C ARG A 280 -1.88 0.91 8.23
N ARG A 281 -2.78 0.41 7.38
CA ARG A 281 -4.25 0.40 7.60
C ARG A 281 -4.91 1.78 7.69
N PHE A 282 -4.17 2.85 7.40
CA PHE A 282 -4.69 4.20 7.18
C PHE A 282 -4.83 4.55 5.69
N GLY A 283 -4.89 3.58 4.78
CA GLY A 283 -5.12 3.86 3.35
C GLY A 283 -3.89 4.28 2.52
N VAL A 284 -2.69 4.46 3.10
CA VAL A 284 -1.47 4.82 2.35
C VAL A 284 -1.22 3.86 1.17
N GLY A 285 -1.11 2.56 1.44
CA GLY A 285 -0.87 1.55 0.41
C GLY A 285 -1.99 1.44 -0.61
N SER A 286 -3.22 1.78 -0.22
CA SER A 286 -4.36 1.84 -1.12
C SER A 286 -4.19 2.93 -2.17
N ARG A 287 -3.83 4.15 -1.74
CA ARG A 287 -3.64 5.28 -2.64
C ARG A 287 -2.45 5.08 -3.57
N LEU A 288 -1.33 4.57 -3.05
CA LEU A 288 -0.15 4.23 -3.87
C LEU A 288 -0.51 3.20 -4.95
N PHE A 289 -1.27 2.16 -4.60
CA PHE A 289 -1.75 1.16 -5.54
C PHE A 289 -2.69 1.77 -6.59
N ASP A 290 -3.67 2.58 -6.17
CA ASP A 290 -4.64 3.18 -7.10
C ASP A 290 -3.93 4.12 -8.10
N ALA A 291 -2.91 4.86 -7.66
CA ALA A 291 -2.07 5.69 -8.53
C ALA A 291 -1.24 4.85 -9.52
N ALA A 292 -0.64 3.74 -9.07
CA ALA A 292 0.12 2.83 -9.92
C ALA A 292 -0.78 2.16 -10.97
N VAL A 293 -1.97 1.69 -10.60
CA VAL A 293 -2.97 1.12 -11.53
C VAL A 293 -3.40 2.17 -12.55
N SER A 294 -3.74 3.39 -12.11
CA SER A 294 -4.12 4.47 -13.02
C SER A 294 -3.02 4.78 -14.04
N ALA A 295 -1.75 4.84 -13.60
CA ALA A 295 -0.61 5.07 -14.48
C ALA A 295 -0.35 3.91 -15.44
N ALA A 296 -0.47 2.66 -14.97
CA ALA A 296 -0.33 1.48 -15.81
C ALA A 296 -1.42 1.40 -16.88
N THR A 297 -2.68 1.65 -16.52
CA THR A 297 -3.80 1.69 -17.48
C THR A 297 -3.66 2.84 -18.47
N ALA A 298 -3.25 4.03 -18.03
CA ALA A 298 -2.97 5.16 -18.93
C ALA A 298 -1.85 4.85 -19.94
N ASP A 299 -0.88 4.02 -19.53
CA ASP A 299 0.18 3.51 -20.41
C ASP A 299 -0.22 2.25 -21.20
N ARG A 300 -1.50 1.87 -21.18
CA ARG A 300 -2.08 0.72 -21.90
C ARG A 300 -1.50 -0.64 -21.50
N ARG A 301 -1.08 -0.77 -20.24
CA ARG A 301 -0.67 -2.05 -19.68
C ARG A 301 -1.89 -2.91 -19.42
N ARG A 302 -1.75 -4.21 -19.67
CA ARG A 302 -2.80 -5.22 -19.48
C ARG A 302 -2.59 -6.05 -18.22
N SER A 303 -1.39 -6.02 -17.64
CA SER A 303 -1.02 -6.81 -16.47
C SER A 303 -0.15 -5.99 -15.52
N LEU A 304 -0.42 -6.14 -14.22
CA LEU A 304 0.39 -5.59 -13.13
C LEU A 304 0.87 -6.73 -12.24
N ILE A 305 2.17 -6.90 -12.10
CA ILE A 305 2.79 -7.89 -11.21
C ILE A 305 3.41 -7.23 -9.97
N THR A 306 3.51 -8.00 -8.88
CA THR A 306 4.22 -7.58 -7.66
C THR A 306 4.66 -8.80 -6.85
N ALA A 307 5.85 -8.69 -6.26
CA ALA A 307 6.40 -9.70 -5.36
C ALA A 307 6.22 -9.26 -3.90
N VAL A 308 5.71 -10.16 -3.05
CA VAL A 308 5.52 -9.89 -1.62
C VAL A 308 6.10 -11.00 -0.75
N THR A 309 6.47 -10.65 0.49
CA THR A 309 6.81 -11.66 1.51
C THR A 309 5.58 -12.52 1.81
N GLY A 310 5.75 -13.84 1.79
CA GLY A 310 4.69 -14.79 2.08
C GLY A 310 4.13 -14.62 3.49
N ASP A 311 2.82 -14.77 3.65
CA ASP A 311 2.08 -14.61 4.91
C ASP A 311 2.22 -13.21 5.57
N GLY A 312 2.77 -12.24 4.83
CA GLY A 312 2.98 -10.87 5.29
C GLY A 312 1.79 -9.92 5.00
N PRO A 313 1.90 -8.65 5.42
CA PRO A 313 0.87 -7.64 5.18
C PRO A 313 0.62 -7.37 3.68
N GLY A 314 1.66 -7.52 2.84
CA GLY A 314 1.55 -7.44 1.38
C GLY A 314 0.70 -8.56 0.79
N ASP A 315 0.84 -9.78 1.30
CA ASP A 315 0.06 -10.96 0.89
C ASP A 315 -1.46 -10.73 1.07
N ALA A 316 -1.84 -10.30 2.28
CA ALA A 316 -3.23 -9.95 2.59
C ALA A 316 -3.72 -8.73 1.79
N PHE A 317 -2.85 -7.79 1.46
CA PHE A 317 -3.18 -6.62 0.66
C PHE A 317 -3.47 -7.01 -0.80
N CYS A 318 -2.62 -7.81 -1.43
CA CYS A 318 -2.80 -8.32 -2.79
C CYS A 318 -4.11 -9.09 -2.92
N ALA A 319 -4.41 -9.99 -1.97
CA ALA A 319 -5.67 -10.72 -1.93
C ALA A 319 -6.90 -9.79 -1.86
N ALA A 320 -6.84 -8.74 -1.03
CA ALA A 320 -7.92 -7.76 -0.90
C ALA A 320 -8.08 -6.85 -2.13
N ARG A 321 -7.07 -6.78 -3.01
CA ARG A 321 -7.05 -5.96 -4.23
C ARG A 321 -7.32 -6.75 -5.51
N GLY A 322 -7.68 -8.02 -5.39
CA GLY A 322 -8.05 -8.86 -6.53
C GLY A 322 -6.87 -9.39 -7.33
N PHE A 323 -5.65 -9.31 -6.81
CA PHE A 323 -4.52 -10.01 -7.41
C PHE A 323 -4.70 -11.52 -7.26
N ARG A 324 -4.28 -12.26 -8.28
CA ARG A 324 -4.13 -13.72 -8.25
C ARG A 324 -2.69 -14.05 -7.90
N ARG A 325 -2.47 -14.95 -6.94
CA ARG A 325 -1.14 -15.51 -6.69
C ARG A 325 -0.79 -16.44 -7.85
N VAL A 326 0.29 -16.15 -8.55
CA VAL A 326 0.68 -16.87 -9.78
C VAL A 326 1.95 -17.70 -9.62
N LEU A 327 2.81 -17.33 -8.67
CA LEU A 327 4.04 -18.07 -8.37
C LEU A 327 4.35 -18.01 -6.88
N SER A 328 4.99 -19.05 -6.37
CA SER A 328 5.55 -19.10 -5.02
C SER A 328 7.01 -19.50 -5.13
N LEU A 329 7.87 -18.74 -4.49
CA LEU A 329 9.31 -18.90 -4.55
C LEU A 329 9.85 -19.14 -3.13
N ASP A 330 10.64 -20.19 -2.95
CA ASP A 330 11.48 -20.31 -1.77
C ASP A 330 12.78 -19.53 -2.04
N GLN A 331 13.04 -18.55 -1.19
CA GLN A 331 14.27 -17.78 -1.19
C GLN A 331 15.31 -18.57 -0.40
N LEU A 332 16.47 -18.78 -1.01
CA LEU A 332 17.52 -19.64 -0.52
C LEU A 332 18.78 -18.84 -0.24
N LEU A 333 19.48 -19.23 0.83
CA LEU A 333 20.74 -18.64 1.23
C LEU A 333 21.82 -19.72 1.30
N LEU A 334 22.99 -19.44 0.74
CA LEU A 334 24.19 -20.25 0.86
C LEU A 334 25.24 -19.49 1.67
N ASP A 335 25.77 -20.14 2.69
CA ASP A 335 27.00 -19.70 3.36
C ASP A 335 28.20 -20.12 2.50
N VAL A 336 28.91 -19.15 1.93
CA VAL A 336 30.00 -19.37 0.98
C VAL A 336 31.14 -20.16 1.61
N ALA A 337 31.38 -20.01 2.92
CA ALA A 337 32.46 -20.73 3.60
C ALA A 337 32.17 -22.23 3.77
N HIS A 338 30.89 -22.59 3.83
CA HIS A 338 30.43 -23.97 4.05
C HIS A 338 29.82 -24.63 2.80
N ALA A 339 29.91 -23.97 1.65
CA ALA A 339 29.40 -24.50 0.39
C ALA A 339 30.19 -25.72 -0.08
N ASP A 340 29.48 -26.75 -0.55
CA ASP A 340 30.07 -27.92 -1.22
C ASP A 340 30.34 -27.60 -2.68
N ASP A 341 31.57 -27.15 -2.97
CA ASP A 341 32.04 -26.82 -4.31
C ASP A 341 32.89 -27.94 -4.94
N ALA A 342 32.88 -29.16 -4.39
CA ALA A 342 33.70 -30.27 -4.87
C ALA A 342 33.38 -30.67 -6.32
N GLU A 343 32.15 -30.42 -6.78
CA GLU A 343 31.77 -30.72 -8.17
C GLU A 343 32.60 -29.94 -9.19
N ALA A 344 33.17 -28.78 -8.81
CA ALA A 344 34.01 -27.98 -9.70
C ALA A 344 35.31 -28.70 -10.12
N ASP A 345 35.78 -29.68 -9.35
CA ASP A 345 36.98 -30.47 -9.67
C ASP A 345 36.72 -31.58 -10.70
N ASN A 346 35.45 -31.91 -10.95
CA ASN A 346 35.12 -33.00 -11.85
C ASN A 346 35.12 -32.51 -13.30
N GLU A 347 36.06 -33.03 -14.09
CA GLU A 347 36.06 -32.83 -15.54
C GLU A 347 34.76 -33.33 -16.18
N ARG A 348 34.37 -32.67 -17.27
CA ARG A 348 33.21 -33.03 -18.08
C ARG A 348 33.69 -33.29 -19.49
N THR A 349 33.80 -34.56 -19.85
CA THR A 349 34.24 -34.96 -21.19
C THR A 349 33.37 -34.26 -22.24
N GLY A 350 34.01 -33.52 -23.15
CA GLY A 350 33.33 -32.75 -24.21
C GLY A 350 32.88 -31.34 -23.81
N TYR A 351 33.13 -30.91 -22.58
CA TYR A 351 32.77 -29.57 -22.09
C TYR A 351 33.94 -28.89 -21.38
N GLU A 352 34.02 -27.57 -21.53
CA GLU A 352 34.98 -26.70 -20.85
C GLU A 352 34.24 -25.53 -20.17
N LEU A 353 34.83 -24.98 -19.11
CA LEU A 353 34.29 -23.77 -18.47
C LEU A 353 34.94 -22.52 -19.05
N ALA A 354 34.11 -21.55 -19.43
CA ALA A 354 34.51 -20.18 -19.70
C ALA A 354 33.99 -19.27 -18.58
N THR A 355 34.83 -18.36 -18.10
CA THR A 355 34.47 -17.42 -17.02
C THR A 355 34.88 -16.00 -17.35
N TRP A 356 34.02 -15.03 -17.05
CA TRP A 356 34.34 -13.60 -17.24
C TRP A 356 33.64 -12.73 -16.19
N THR A 357 34.08 -11.47 -16.08
CA THR A 357 33.44 -10.42 -15.26
C THR A 357 32.96 -9.31 -16.17
N GLY A 358 31.71 -8.86 -15.98
CA GLY A 358 31.10 -7.79 -16.76
C GLY A 358 30.67 -8.28 -18.15
N THR A 359 31.09 -7.56 -19.17
CA THR A 359 30.69 -7.81 -20.56
C THR A 359 31.24 -9.15 -21.07
N VAL A 360 30.39 -9.91 -21.75
CA VAL A 360 30.77 -11.17 -22.42
C VAL A 360 31.86 -10.92 -23.47
N PRO A 361 32.87 -11.80 -23.60
CA PRO A 361 33.84 -11.76 -24.70
C PRO A 361 33.16 -11.81 -26.07
N ASP A 362 33.71 -11.12 -27.06
CA ASP A 362 33.05 -10.95 -28.37
C ASP A 362 32.82 -12.28 -29.08
N GLU A 363 33.77 -13.20 -28.97
CA GLU A 363 33.70 -14.55 -29.54
C GLU A 363 32.61 -15.43 -28.90
N LEU A 364 32.15 -15.10 -27.69
CA LEU A 364 31.12 -15.86 -26.97
C LEU A 364 29.73 -15.19 -27.03
N ALA A 365 29.63 -13.95 -27.50
CA ALA A 365 28.43 -13.14 -27.35
C ALA A 365 27.19 -13.73 -28.05
N GLU A 366 27.36 -14.28 -29.27
CA GLU A 366 26.27 -14.91 -30.02
C GLU A 366 25.82 -16.23 -29.36
N ALA A 367 26.77 -17.08 -28.98
CA ALA A 367 26.48 -18.34 -28.29
C ALA A 367 25.80 -18.08 -26.93
N PHE A 368 26.23 -17.03 -26.22
CA PHE A 368 25.63 -16.61 -24.96
C PHE A 368 24.20 -16.11 -25.14
N ALA A 369 23.95 -15.29 -26.17
CA ALA A 369 22.61 -14.84 -26.48
C ALA A 369 21.69 -16.01 -26.83
N ALA A 370 22.17 -16.98 -27.61
CA ALA A 370 21.42 -18.21 -27.90
C ALA A 370 21.09 -19.00 -26.62
N ALA A 371 22.06 -19.17 -25.71
CA ALA A 371 21.82 -19.81 -24.42
C ALA A 371 20.85 -19.04 -23.52
N LYS A 372 20.91 -17.70 -23.48
CA LYS A 372 19.95 -16.85 -22.74
C LYS A 372 18.53 -17.02 -23.28
N ASN A 373 18.34 -17.23 -24.57
CA ASN A 373 17.00 -17.48 -25.14
C ASN A 373 16.36 -18.79 -24.62
N ALA A 374 17.16 -19.77 -24.17
CA ALA A 374 16.62 -20.98 -23.53
C ALA A 374 15.98 -20.71 -22.15
N MET A 375 16.18 -19.52 -21.57
CA MET A 375 15.48 -19.08 -20.36
C MET A 375 13.97 -18.93 -20.55
N ASN A 376 13.50 -18.72 -21.77
CA ASN A 376 12.06 -18.63 -22.05
C ASN A 376 11.31 -19.94 -21.74
N ASP A 377 12.03 -21.07 -21.57
CA ASP A 377 11.48 -22.36 -21.16
C ASP A 377 11.40 -22.53 -19.62
N MET A 378 11.79 -21.51 -18.83
CA MET A 378 11.81 -21.59 -17.37
C MET A 378 10.38 -21.65 -16.78
N PRO A 379 10.13 -22.46 -15.74
CA PRO A 379 8.85 -22.45 -15.05
C PRO A 379 8.58 -21.08 -14.40
N THR A 380 7.52 -20.40 -14.86
CA THR A 380 7.02 -19.13 -14.27
C THR A 380 5.69 -19.28 -13.54
N GLY A 381 5.23 -20.52 -13.33
CA GLY A 381 3.89 -20.80 -12.81
C GLY A 381 2.82 -20.27 -13.76
N ASP A 382 1.77 -19.65 -13.21
CA ASP A 382 0.69 -19.03 -13.98
C ASP A 382 0.98 -17.57 -14.36
N MET A 383 2.23 -17.11 -14.16
CA MET A 383 2.63 -15.72 -14.42
C MET A 383 2.82 -15.47 -15.92
N ASP A 384 2.12 -14.46 -16.45
CA ASP A 384 2.35 -13.95 -17.80
C ASP A 384 3.49 -12.91 -17.76
N TYR A 385 4.73 -13.40 -17.81
CA TYR A 385 5.93 -12.56 -17.80
C TYR A 385 6.37 -12.15 -19.23
N GLY A 386 5.73 -12.71 -20.26
CA GLY A 386 6.14 -12.55 -21.65
C GLY A 386 7.43 -13.29 -22.03
N THR A 387 7.79 -13.19 -23.31
CA THR A 387 9.00 -13.77 -23.89
C THR A 387 10.01 -12.68 -24.16
N GLN A 388 11.30 -12.95 -23.91
CA GLN A 388 12.39 -12.04 -24.26
C GLN A 388 13.23 -12.62 -25.39
N THR A 389 13.68 -11.74 -26.29
CA THR A 389 14.65 -12.09 -27.33
C THR A 389 16.01 -11.53 -26.97
N TRP A 390 16.98 -12.42 -26.78
CA TRP A 390 18.38 -12.08 -26.53
C TRP A 390 19.20 -12.09 -27.81
N THR A 391 19.97 -11.02 -28.01
CA THR A 391 20.96 -10.85 -29.06
C THR A 391 22.33 -10.57 -28.44
N ALA A 392 23.42 -10.75 -29.20
CA ALA A 392 24.77 -10.41 -28.75
C ALA A 392 24.88 -8.97 -28.23
N ASP A 393 24.25 -8.01 -28.92
CA ASP A 393 24.24 -6.61 -28.51
C ASP A 393 23.44 -6.39 -27.21
N ARG A 394 22.33 -7.11 -27.04
CA ARG A 394 21.50 -7.01 -25.83
C ARG A 394 22.19 -7.57 -24.60
N VAL A 395 22.91 -8.70 -24.72
CA VAL A 395 23.67 -9.26 -23.59
C VAL A 395 24.81 -8.31 -23.17
N ARG A 396 25.47 -7.64 -24.13
CA ARG A 396 26.46 -6.60 -23.83
C ARG A 396 25.82 -5.37 -23.18
N ALA A 397 24.68 -4.91 -23.69
CA ALA A 397 23.96 -3.76 -23.15
C ALA A 397 23.50 -4.00 -21.69
N MET A 398 23.05 -5.21 -21.37
CA MET A 398 22.70 -5.58 -19.98
C MET A 398 23.91 -5.50 -19.05
N ALA A 399 25.05 -6.04 -19.47
CA ALA A 399 26.29 -5.97 -18.69
C ALA A 399 26.75 -4.51 -18.49
N ALA A 400 26.61 -3.66 -19.51
CA ALA A 400 26.92 -2.23 -19.40
C ALA A 400 26.01 -1.51 -18.39
N VAL A 401 24.70 -1.78 -18.39
CA VAL A 401 23.76 -1.19 -17.41
C VAL A 401 24.10 -1.60 -15.97
N LEU A 402 24.52 -2.84 -15.74
CA LEU A 402 25.00 -3.30 -14.44
C LEU A 402 26.30 -2.59 -14.05
N ALA A 403 27.26 -2.47 -14.97
CA ALA A 403 28.52 -1.78 -14.74
C ALA A 403 28.33 -0.28 -14.44
N ASP A 404 27.43 0.40 -15.15
CA ASP A 404 27.09 1.82 -14.93
C ASP A 404 26.47 2.06 -13.55
N ARG A 405 25.79 1.06 -12.98
CA ARG A 405 25.29 1.06 -11.60
C ARG A 405 26.38 0.81 -10.55
N GLY A 406 27.57 0.39 -10.99
CA GLY A 406 28.66 -0.07 -10.14
C GLY A 406 28.52 -1.53 -9.66
N ASP A 407 27.59 -2.29 -10.25
CA ASP A 407 27.41 -3.70 -9.92
C ASP A 407 28.49 -4.55 -10.62
N GLN A 408 28.93 -5.63 -9.96
CA GLN A 408 29.82 -6.62 -10.56
C GLN A 408 29.00 -7.83 -11.01
N LEU A 409 29.01 -8.12 -12.30
CA LEU A 409 28.42 -9.32 -12.88
C LEU A 409 29.51 -10.37 -13.10
N LEU A 410 29.42 -11.52 -12.44
CA LEU A 410 30.27 -12.68 -12.67
C LEU A 410 29.48 -13.70 -13.49
N THR A 411 30.10 -14.23 -14.55
CA THR A 411 29.49 -15.31 -15.35
C THR A 411 30.42 -16.51 -15.42
N THR A 412 29.84 -17.69 -15.33
CA THR A 412 30.50 -18.99 -15.59
C THR A 412 29.63 -19.75 -16.58
N ALA A 413 30.19 -20.15 -17.72
CA ALA A 413 29.51 -20.86 -18.78
C ALA A 413 30.18 -22.20 -19.07
N ALA A 414 29.36 -23.21 -19.37
CA ALA A 414 29.83 -24.47 -19.94
C ALA A 414 29.74 -24.38 -21.46
N VAL A 415 30.85 -24.61 -22.14
CA VAL A 415 30.97 -24.61 -23.60
C VAL A 415 31.26 -26.04 -24.05
N GLY A 416 30.51 -26.56 -25.02
CA GLY A 416 30.69 -27.90 -25.56
C GLY A 416 30.33 -27.95 -27.03
N GLU A 417 31.10 -28.70 -27.82
CA GLU A 417 30.87 -28.86 -29.27
C GLU A 417 30.80 -27.55 -30.08
N GLY A 418 31.44 -26.48 -29.59
CA GLY A 418 31.43 -25.16 -30.24
C GLY A 418 30.20 -24.30 -29.90
N GLU A 419 29.32 -24.78 -29.03
CA GLU A 419 28.12 -24.06 -28.55
C GLU A 419 28.17 -23.81 -27.04
N MET A 420 27.39 -22.84 -26.56
CA MET A 420 27.23 -22.61 -25.13
C MET A 420 26.16 -23.55 -24.57
N ALA A 421 26.61 -24.60 -23.89
CA ALA A 421 25.75 -25.64 -23.31
C ALA A 421 24.98 -25.16 -22.07
N GLY A 422 25.47 -24.12 -21.39
CA GLY A 422 24.78 -23.50 -20.27
C GLY A 422 25.58 -22.36 -19.65
N TYR A 423 24.95 -21.62 -18.74
CA TYR A 423 25.61 -20.56 -17.97
C TYR A 423 25.00 -20.37 -16.59
N THR A 424 25.73 -19.70 -15.71
CA THR A 424 25.25 -19.19 -14.42
C THR A 424 25.81 -17.80 -14.16
N GLU A 425 24.99 -16.90 -13.62
CA GLU A 425 25.35 -15.49 -13.37
C GLU A 425 25.19 -15.09 -11.90
N LEU A 426 26.14 -14.33 -11.38
CA LEU A 426 26.11 -13.81 -10.02
C LEU A 426 26.32 -12.30 -10.05
N VAL A 427 25.50 -11.55 -9.32
CA VAL A 427 25.59 -10.10 -9.20
C VAL A 427 25.98 -9.70 -7.78
N ILE A 428 27.02 -8.87 -7.66
CA ILE A 428 27.39 -8.19 -6.42
C ILE A 428 27.07 -6.72 -6.61
N ARG A 429 26.11 -6.20 -5.83
CA ARG A 429 25.66 -4.82 -6.00
C ARG A 429 26.71 -3.81 -5.55
N ALA A 430 26.67 -2.61 -6.10
CA ALA A 430 27.51 -1.52 -5.63
C ALA A 430 27.39 -1.31 -4.11
N GLY A 431 28.53 -1.24 -3.42
CA GLY A 431 28.61 -1.05 -1.96
C GLY A 431 28.21 -2.27 -1.11
N GLU A 432 27.86 -3.40 -1.72
CA GLU A 432 27.55 -4.64 -1.00
C GLU A 432 28.83 -5.28 -0.46
N THR A 433 28.77 -5.73 0.81
CA THR A 433 29.93 -6.21 1.57
C THR A 433 29.72 -7.58 2.20
N ARG A 434 28.53 -8.17 2.03
CA ARG A 434 28.17 -9.45 2.64
C ARG A 434 27.60 -10.45 1.64
N ARG A 435 26.71 -10.01 0.75
CA ARG A 435 25.83 -10.93 0.02
C ARG A 435 25.82 -10.72 -1.50
N ALA A 436 26.05 -11.78 -2.27
CA ALA A 436 25.83 -11.78 -3.71
C ALA A 436 24.45 -12.36 -4.07
N TRP A 437 23.94 -12.02 -5.24
CA TRP A 437 22.68 -12.54 -5.78
C TRP A 437 22.96 -13.44 -6.99
N GLN A 438 22.57 -14.70 -6.89
CA GLN A 438 22.60 -15.65 -7.99
C GLN A 438 21.38 -15.41 -8.86
N TYR A 439 21.63 -14.87 -10.05
CA TYR A 439 20.67 -14.74 -11.13
C TYR A 439 20.54 -16.12 -11.82
N ASP A 440 20.18 -16.09 -13.10
CA ASP A 440 20.09 -17.19 -14.04
C ASP A 440 21.10 -18.34 -13.82
N THR A 441 20.59 -19.57 -13.85
CA THR A 441 21.35 -20.79 -14.09
C THR A 441 20.62 -21.60 -15.15
N VAL A 442 21.17 -21.64 -16.36
CA VAL A 442 20.52 -22.25 -17.52
C VAL A 442 21.38 -23.37 -18.07
N VAL A 443 20.75 -24.50 -18.41
CA VAL A 443 21.35 -25.54 -19.24
C VAL A 443 20.46 -25.70 -20.47
N VAL A 444 21.05 -25.47 -21.64
CA VAL A 444 20.37 -25.55 -22.94
C VAL A 444 19.81 -26.97 -23.11
N PRO A 445 18.56 -27.14 -23.60
CA PRO A 445 17.86 -28.43 -23.64
C PRO A 445 18.69 -29.60 -24.19
N ALA A 446 19.45 -29.37 -25.28
CA ALA A 446 20.28 -30.38 -25.93
C ALA A 446 21.41 -30.94 -25.03
N HIS A 447 21.84 -30.18 -24.02
CA HIS A 447 22.96 -30.54 -23.14
C HIS A 447 22.53 -30.95 -21.73
N ARG A 448 21.21 -31.05 -21.47
CA ARG A 448 20.69 -31.50 -20.16
C ARG A 448 21.10 -32.95 -19.86
N GLY A 449 21.19 -33.30 -18.58
CA GLY A 449 21.57 -34.65 -18.13
C GLY A 449 23.07 -34.88 -17.88
N HIS A 450 23.94 -33.92 -18.21
CA HIS A 450 25.40 -34.03 -18.03
C HIS A 450 25.91 -33.38 -16.72
N GLY A 451 25.02 -33.02 -15.80
CA GLY A 451 25.39 -32.40 -14.52
C GLY A 451 25.99 -30.98 -14.62
N LEU A 452 25.81 -30.29 -15.75
CA LEU A 452 26.44 -28.99 -16.03
C LEU A 452 25.99 -27.87 -15.07
N GLY A 453 24.71 -27.85 -14.67
CA GLY A 453 24.18 -26.81 -13.78
C GLY A 453 24.87 -26.79 -12.41
N LEU A 454 25.08 -27.98 -11.82
CA LEU A 454 25.82 -28.11 -10.56
C LEU A 454 27.30 -27.76 -10.75
N TRP A 455 27.91 -28.22 -11.84
CA TRP A 455 29.31 -27.96 -12.15
C TRP A 455 29.61 -26.46 -12.28
N MET A 456 28.82 -25.73 -13.08
CA MET A 456 28.96 -24.28 -13.25
C MET A 456 28.75 -23.51 -11.93
N LYS A 457 27.75 -23.89 -11.14
CA LYS A 457 27.49 -23.23 -9.84
C LYS A 457 28.59 -23.51 -8.82
N ALA A 458 29.10 -24.74 -8.73
CA ALA A 458 30.24 -25.07 -7.87
C ALA A 458 31.48 -24.25 -8.28
N ALA A 459 31.76 -24.15 -9.58
CA ALA A 459 32.86 -23.34 -10.09
C ALA A 459 32.66 -21.85 -9.78
N MET A 460 31.43 -21.33 -9.92
CA MET A 460 31.07 -19.95 -9.55
C MET A 460 31.30 -19.67 -8.06
N VAL A 461 30.88 -20.58 -7.17
CA VAL A 461 31.09 -20.45 -5.72
C VAL A 461 32.58 -20.40 -5.39
N ARG A 462 33.37 -21.29 -5.98
CA ARG A 462 34.83 -21.33 -5.79
C ARG A 462 35.50 -20.04 -6.26
N ARG A 463 35.09 -19.56 -7.43
CA ARG A 463 35.55 -18.30 -8.01
C ARG A 463 35.22 -17.11 -7.10
N LEU A 464 33.97 -17.02 -6.63
CA LEU A 464 33.55 -15.97 -5.71
C LEU A 464 34.38 -15.98 -4.42
N ARG A 465 34.59 -17.16 -3.83
CA ARG A 465 35.39 -17.33 -2.60
C ARG A 465 36.84 -16.84 -2.79
N ALA A 466 37.40 -17.02 -3.99
CA ALA A 466 38.76 -16.60 -4.32
C ALA A 466 38.85 -15.09 -4.64
N GLU A 467 37.93 -14.55 -5.44
CA GLU A 467 37.97 -13.16 -5.93
C GLU A 467 37.37 -12.15 -4.93
N ARG A 468 36.40 -12.57 -4.11
CA ARG A 468 35.63 -11.72 -3.19
C ARG A 468 35.39 -12.42 -1.85
N PRO A 469 36.46 -12.65 -1.06
CA PRO A 469 36.35 -13.32 0.25
C PRO A 469 35.53 -12.53 1.28
N ASP A 470 35.25 -11.26 1.01
CA ASP A 470 34.34 -10.41 1.79
C ASP A 470 32.86 -10.82 1.62
N ILE A 471 32.49 -11.39 0.47
CA ILE A 471 31.15 -11.89 0.23
C ILE A 471 30.99 -13.29 0.83
N VAL A 472 30.22 -13.37 1.90
CA VAL A 472 30.05 -14.59 2.70
C VAL A 472 28.72 -15.29 2.46
N GLU A 473 27.78 -14.65 1.75
CA GLU A 473 26.46 -15.21 1.43
C GLU A 473 26.17 -15.14 -0.08
N ILE A 474 25.49 -16.16 -0.61
CA ILE A 474 24.82 -16.10 -1.92
C ILE A 474 23.33 -16.33 -1.72
N GLU A 475 22.52 -15.42 -2.21
CA GLU A 475 21.06 -15.52 -2.24
C GLU A 475 20.55 -15.89 -3.63
N THR A 476 19.51 -16.71 -3.71
CA THR A 476 18.81 -17.07 -4.95
C THR A 476 17.36 -17.43 -4.64
N ASP A 477 16.54 -17.67 -5.66
CA ASP A 477 15.19 -18.15 -5.49
C ASP A 477 14.86 -19.31 -6.43
N ASN A 478 13.89 -20.13 -6.04
CA ASN A 478 13.37 -21.20 -6.87
C ASN A 478 11.85 -21.31 -6.74
N ALA A 479 11.19 -21.52 -7.88
CA ALA A 479 9.83 -22.02 -7.92
C ALA A 479 9.73 -23.37 -7.18
N LEU A 480 8.65 -23.54 -6.41
CA LEU A 480 8.47 -24.73 -5.55
C LEU A 480 8.41 -26.05 -6.34
N ASP A 481 8.03 -25.99 -7.62
CA ASP A 481 7.91 -27.11 -8.53
C ASP A 481 9.20 -27.39 -9.33
N ASN A 482 10.22 -26.54 -9.25
CA ASN A 482 11.51 -26.73 -9.92
C ASN A 482 12.42 -27.70 -9.14
N THR A 483 11.98 -28.97 -9.07
CA THR A 483 12.64 -30.05 -8.32
C THR A 483 14.12 -30.23 -8.69
N HIS A 484 14.47 -30.02 -9.97
CA HIS A 484 15.85 -30.13 -10.44
C HIS A 484 16.76 -29.04 -9.85
N MET A 485 16.38 -27.76 -9.98
CA MET A 485 17.19 -26.66 -9.45
C MET A 485 17.25 -26.67 -7.92
N ILE A 486 16.17 -27.08 -7.26
CA ILE A 486 16.15 -27.32 -5.81
C ILE A 486 17.20 -28.38 -5.42
N ALA A 487 17.31 -29.47 -6.18
CA ALA A 487 18.31 -30.52 -5.91
C ALA A 487 19.75 -30.01 -6.11
N VAL A 488 20.01 -29.23 -7.17
CA VAL A 488 21.31 -28.59 -7.42
C VAL A 488 21.68 -27.66 -6.26
N ASN A 489 20.77 -26.76 -5.87
CA ASN A 489 21.00 -25.80 -4.80
C ASN A 489 21.21 -26.49 -3.45
N ARG A 490 20.42 -27.50 -3.11
CA ARG A 490 20.62 -28.29 -1.88
C ARG A 490 21.97 -28.99 -1.83
N ARG A 491 22.45 -29.51 -2.96
CA ARG A 491 23.77 -30.17 -3.03
C ARG A 491 24.92 -29.20 -2.78
N LEU A 492 24.82 -27.95 -3.23
CA LEU A 492 25.79 -26.91 -2.91
C LEU A 492 25.71 -26.42 -1.45
N GLY A 493 24.61 -26.71 -0.75
CA GLY A 493 24.39 -26.32 0.65
C GLY A 493 23.41 -25.16 0.86
N PHE A 494 22.68 -24.72 -0.17
CA PHE A 494 21.66 -23.68 -0.01
C PHE A 494 20.55 -24.14 0.94
N ARG A 495 20.04 -23.21 1.75
CA ARG A 495 18.94 -23.43 2.70
C ARG A 495 17.83 -22.43 2.46
N ALA A 496 16.59 -22.91 2.42
CA ALA A 496 15.43 -22.04 2.38
C ALA A 496 15.33 -21.26 3.69
N TYR A 497 15.08 -19.95 3.60
CA TYR A 497 15.03 -19.08 4.76
C TYR A 497 13.80 -18.16 4.78
N ARG A 498 13.22 -17.84 3.62
CA ARG A 498 11.93 -17.16 3.51
C ARG A 498 11.16 -17.61 2.27
N ARG A 499 9.88 -17.27 2.23
CA ARG A 499 9.02 -17.47 1.06
C ARG A 499 8.58 -16.12 0.51
N THR A 500 8.53 -16.01 -0.80
CA THR A 500 7.90 -14.90 -1.52
C THR A 500 6.79 -15.42 -2.42
N HIS A 501 5.79 -14.58 -2.65
CA HIS A 501 4.70 -14.86 -3.56
C HIS A 501 4.67 -13.79 -4.65
N GLU A 502 4.59 -14.22 -5.90
CA GLU A 502 4.32 -13.34 -7.03
C GLU A 502 2.82 -13.28 -7.27
N TYR A 503 2.33 -12.06 -7.43
CA TYR A 503 0.94 -11.75 -7.65
C TYR A 503 0.77 -11.04 -8.98
N GLN A 504 -0.29 -11.40 -9.72
CA GLN A 504 -0.68 -10.75 -10.98
C GLN A 504 -2.11 -10.22 -10.89
N LEU A 505 -2.30 -8.99 -11.36
CA LEU A 505 -3.59 -8.35 -11.54
C LEU A 505 -3.80 -8.06 -13.02
N ASP A 506 -4.89 -8.56 -13.57
CA ASP A 506 -5.31 -8.26 -14.92
C ASP A 506 -5.94 -6.85 -14.97
N LEU A 507 -5.39 -5.98 -15.81
CA LEU A 507 -5.87 -4.61 -15.97
C LEU A 507 -6.87 -4.53 -17.14
N PRO A 508 -7.92 -3.69 -17.04
CA PRO A 508 -8.88 -3.54 -18.11
C PRO A 508 -8.21 -3.00 -19.38
N THR A 509 -8.48 -3.65 -20.52
CA THR A 509 -8.14 -3.10 -21.84
C THR A 509 -9.07 -1.93 -22.13
N THR A 510 -8.54 -0.71 -22.09
CA THR A 510 -9.23 0.52 -22.54
C THR A 510 -9.34 0.59 -24.05
#